data_AF-A0AAU6CDA5-F1
#
_entry.id   AF-A0AAU6CDA5-F1
#
_cell.length_a   1.000
_cell.length_b   1.000
_cell.length_c   1.000
_cell.angle_alpha   90.00
_cell.angle_beta   90.00
_cell.angle_gamma   90.00
#
_symmetry.space_group_name_H-M   'P 1'
#
loop_
_entity.id
_entity.type
_entity.pdbx_description
1 polymer ?
#
loop_
_entity_poly.entity_id
_entity_poly.type
_entity_poly.pdbx_seq_one_letter_code
_entity_poly.pdbx_strand_id
1 'polypeptide(L)'
;MTHAKTLFPVCGRPARLPERLVQEALRIATPYGSPHEADVERDLWCHLQAHGDRDHFALVLDLDGVATGAIWTHWADGTPAALDVRPDCPFVDPESREGCCEFAFHPGAHSHRLTATPIEFS
;
A
#
# COMPACT_ATOMS: atom_id res chain seq x y z
N MET A 1 -8.65 -26.91 16.70
CA MET A 1 -7.49 -27.27 15.86
C MET A 1 -7.05 -25.98 15.20
N THR A 2 -5.89 -25.44 15.54
CA THR A 2 -5.37 -24.21 14.93
C THR A 2 -4.87 -24.59 13.54
N HIS A 3 -5.57 -24.18 12.49
CA HIS A 3 -5.03 -24.33 11.14
C HIS A 3 -3.83 -23.40 11.02
N ALA A 4 -2.65 -23.93 10.68
CA ALA A 4 -1.49 -23.10 10.43
C ALA A 4 -1.81 -22.13 9.28
N LYS A 5 -1.77 -20.82 9.57
CA LYS A 5 -2.01 -19.75 8.59
C LYS A 5 -0.90 -19.79 7.55
N THR A 6 -1.21 -20.14 6.30
CA THR A 6 -0.22 -20.09 5.22
C THR A 6 0.14 -18.63 4.95
N LEU A 7 1.42 -18.34 5.00
CA LEU A 7 2.01 -17.02 4.75
C LEU A 7 2.66 -16.96 3.37
N PHE A 8 2.66 -15.78 2.77
CA PHE A 8 3.21 -15.52 1.44
C PHE A 8 4.26 -14.41 1.50
N PRO A 9 5.34 -14.48 0.71
CA PRO A 9 6.32 -13.40 0.65
C PRO A 9 5.70 -12.13 0.05
N VAL A 10 6.10 -10.96 0.53
CA VAL A 10 5.79 -9.67 -0.15
C VAL A 10 6.65 -9.48 -1.40
N CYS A 11 6.16 -8.66 -2.33
CA CYS A 11 6.86 -8.30 -3.56
C CYS A 11 8.15 -7.52 -3.28
N GLY A 12 8.06 -6.48 -2.45
CA GLY A 12 9.22 -5.72 -1.98
C GLY A 12 9.93 -4.88 -3.05
N ARG A 13 9.38 -4.74 -4.25
CA ARG A 13 9.95 -3.84 -5.27
C ARG A 13 10.01 -2.42 -4.71
N PRO A 14 11.18 -1.75 -4.71
CA PRO A 14 11.28 -0.39 -4.19
C PRO A 14 10.97 0.65 -5.27
N ALA A 15 10.55 1.83 -4.84
CA ALA A 15 10.47 3.05 -5.63
C ALA A 15 10.63 4.29 -4.75
N ARG A 16 10.86 5.45 -5.36
CA ARG A 16 10.85 6.73 -4.66
C ARG A 16 9.81 7.65 -5.27
N LEU A 17 8.95 8.22 -4.42
CA LEU A 17 7.92 9.14 -4.87
C LEU A 17 8.55 10.46 -5.36
N PRO A 18 8.29 10.89 -6.61
CA PRO A 18 8.77 12.18 -7.09
C PRO A 18 8.12 13.34 -6.35
N GLU A 19 8.86 14.44 -6.19
CA GLU A 19 8.36 15.67 -5.54
C GLU A 19 7.06 16.18 -6.17
N ARG A 20 6.92 16.10 -7.50
CA ARG A 20 5.68 16.47 -8.19
C ARG A 20 4.45 15.68 -7.69
N LEU A 21 4.65 14.42 -7.31
CA LEU A 21 3.59 13.56 -6.78
C LEU A 21 3.36 13.79 -5.28
N VAL A 22 4.39 14.18 -4.52
CA VAL A 22 4.19 14.64 -3.13
C VAL A 22 3.23 15.83 -3.09
N GLN A 23 3.48 16.85 -3.90
CA GLN A 23 2.63 18.04 -3.98
C GLN A 23 1.21 17.71 -4.48
N GLU A 24 1.10 16.78 -5.42
CA GLU A 24 -0.19 16.31 -5.92
C GLU A 24 -0.98 15.55 -4.84
N ALA A 25 -0.31 14.70 -4.04
CA ALA A 25 -0.95 13.96 -2.95
C ALA A 25 -1.56 14.92 -1.92
N LEU A 26 -0.82 15.97 -1.51
CA LEU A 26 -1.33 16.99 -0.59
C LEU A 26 -2.56 17.72 -1.16
N ARG A 27 -2.53 18.04 -2.46
CA ARG A 27 -3.65 18.69 -3.14
C ARG A 27 -4.88 17.78 -3.19
N ILE A 28 -4.71 16.49 -3.46
CA ILE A 28 -5.78 15.48 -3.44
C ILE A 28 -6.35 15.32 -2.02
N ALA A 29 -5.52 15.36 -0.98
CA ALA A 29 -5.93 15.16 0.40
C ALA A 29 -6.58 16.38 1.06
N THR A 30 -6.43 17.58 0.50
CA THR A 30 -6.99 18.83 1.04
C THR A 30 -8.50 18.79 1.35
N PRO A 31 -9.38 18.18 0.53
CA PRO A 31 -10.81 18.08 0.86
C PRO A 31 -11.13 17.16 2.04
N TYR A 32 -10.18 16.31 2.45
CA TYR A 32 -10.36 15.31 3.49
C TYR A 32 -9.83 15.78 4.86
N GLY A 33 -8.95 16.79 4.88
CA GLY A 33 -8.35 17.29 6.12
C GLY A 33 -7.26 18.32 5.87
N SER A 34 -6.32 18.39 6.81
CA SER A 34 -5.14 19.28 6.74
C SER A 34 -3.87 18.42 6.62
N PRO A 35 -3.61 17.80 5.45
CA PRO A 35 -2.48 16.89 5.30
C PRO A 35 -1.15 17.61 5.49
N HIS A 36 -0.20 16.99 6.19
CA HIS A 36 1.15 17.52 6.33
C HIS A 36 2.12 16.77 5.39
N GLU A 37 3.11 17.48 4.86
CA GLU A 37 4.11 16.89 3.94
C GLU A 37 4.93 15.75 4.60
N ALA A 38 4.99 15.73 5.93
CA ALA A 38 5.64 14.68 6.71
C ALA A 38 4.83 13.36 6.75
N ASP A 39 3.52 13.43 6.48
CA ASP A 39 2.64 12.26 6.46
C ASP A 39 2.70 11.52 5.12
N VAL A 40 3.32 12.14 4.10
CA VAL A 40 3.48 11.56 2.77
C VAL A 40 4.65 10.61 2.75
N GLU A 41 4.37 9.33 2.48
CA GLU A 41 5.41 8.32 2.27
C GLU A 41 6.12 8.57 0.93
N ARG A 42 7.45 8.62 0.99
CA ARG A 42 8.33 8.91 -0.15
C ARG A 42 9.20 7.73 -0.51
N ASP A 43 9.57 6.90 0.45
CA ASP A 43 10.37 5.69 0.24
C ASP A 43 9.40 4.52 0.20
N LEU A 44 9.14 4.02 -1.00
CA LEU A 44 8.02 3.14 -1.28
C LEU A 44 8.51 1.71 -1.46
N TRP A 45 7.73 0.75 -0.95
CA TRP A 45 7.86 -0.67 -1.24
C TRP A 45 6.52 -1.26 -1.64
N CYS A 46 6.54 -2.16 -2.62
CA CYS A 46 5.35 -2.94 -2.96
C CYS A 46 5.06 -3.97 -1.86
N HIS A 47 4.02 -3.72 -1.07
CA HIS A 47 3.61 -4.59 0.05
C HIS A 47 2.68 -5.73 -0.36
N LEU A 48 2.24 -5.77 -1.62
CA LEU A 48 1.44 -6.88 -2.16
C LEU A 48 2.21 -8.21 -2.10
N GLN A 49 1.50 -9.33 -2.08
CA GLN A 49 2.10 -10.65 -2.27
C GLN A 49 3.01 -10.67 -3.50
N ALA A 50 4.16 -11.33 -3.41
CA ALA A 50 5.08 -11.50 -4.52
C ALA A 50 4.34 -11.99 -5.78
N HIS A 51 4.48 -11.22 -6.86
CA HIS A 51 3.76 -11.39 -8.10
C HIS A 51 4.71 -11.26 -9.29
N GLY A 52 4.32 -11.86 -10.42
CA GLY A 52 5.01 -11.72 -11.71
C GLY A 52 4.49 -10.54 -12.54
N ASP A 53 3.50 -9.80 -12.03
CA ASP A 53 2.95 -8.63 -12.71
C ASP A 53 3.94 -7.48 -12.74
N ARG A 54 3.84 -6.66 -13.80
CA ARG A 54 4.70 -5.48 -13.96
C ARG A 54 4.31 -4.37 -13.00
N ASP A 55 3.02 -4.15 -12.78
CA ASP A 55 2.56 -3.03 -11.98
C ASP A 55 2.68 -3.33 -10.49
N HIS A 56 3.41 -2.47 -9.79
CA HIS A 56 3.61 -2.45 -8.36
C HIS A 56 2.85 -1.30 -7.74
N PHE A 57 2.47 -1.43 -6.46
CA PHE A 57 1.63 -0.46 -5.76
C PHE A 57 2.19 -0.14 -4.39
N ALA A 58 2.01 1.11 -3.94
CA ALA A 58 2.34 1.51 -2.58
C ALA A 58 1.40 2.60 -2.08
N LEU A 59 1.11 2.55 -0.78
CA LEU A 59 0.44 3.61 -0.04
C LEU A 59 1.32 4.86 -0.06
N VAL A 60 0.70 6.01 -0.31
CA VAL A 60 1.37 7.33 -0.29
C VAL A 60 0.90 8.16 0.89
N LEU A 61 -0.41 8.17 1.16
CA LEU A 61 -0.99 8.97 2.24
C LEU A 61 -2.37 8.42 2.60
N ASP A 62 -2.59 8.12 3.88
CA ASP A 62 -3.93 7.82 4.40
C ASP A 62 -4.80 9.08 4.40
N LEU A 63 -6.06 8.95 4.00
CA LEU A 63 -7.01 10.05 4.03
C LEU A 63 -7.81 10.03 5.32
N ASP A 64 -7.98 11.20 5.94
CA ASP A 64 -8.84 11.34 7.11
C ASP A 64 -10.29 10.97 6.79
N GLY A 65 -10.98 10.39 7.79
CA GLY A 65 -12.39 10.03 7.71
C GLY A 65 -12.64 8.52 7.60
N VAL A 66 -13.79 8.08 8.11
CA VAL A 66 -14.15 6.65 8.03
C VAL A 66 -14.52 6.32 6.58
N ALA A 67 -13.84 5.32 6.01
CA ALA A 67 -14.08 4.78 4.66
C ALA A 67 -13.79 5.74 3.49
N THR A 68 -12.93 6.74 3.70
CA THR A 68 -12.40 7.59 2.62
C THR A 68 -11.30 6.91 1.83
N GLY A 69 -10.62 5.94 2.43
CA GLY A 69 -9.54 5.16 1.83
C GLY A 69 -8.21 5.90 1.93
N ALA A 70 -7.36 5.70 0.94
CA ALA A 70 -6.04 6.31 0.91
C ALA A 70 -5.61 6.67 -0.51
N ILE A 71 -4.56 7.49 -0.61
CA ILE A 71 -3.87 7.80 -1.85
C ILE A 71 -2.80 6.72 -2.07
N TRP A 72 -2.87 6.07 -3.23
CA TRP A 72 -1.94 5.06 -3.67
C TRP A 72 -1.21 5.52 -4.92
N THR A 73 -0.03 4.98 -5.15
CA THR A 73 0.68 5.11 -6.41
C THR A 73 0.93 3.75 -7.05
N HIS A 74 1.29 3.75 -8.33
CA HIS A 74 1.71 2.56 -9.04
C HIS A 74 2.90 2.83 -9.98
N TRP A 75 3.69 1.79 -10.24
CA TRP A 75 4.82 1.83 -11.17
C TRP A 75 5.07 0.46 -11.79
N ALA A 76 5.49 0.43 -13.06
CA ALA A 76 5.89 -0.81 -13.72
C ALA A 76 7.38 -1.11 -13.52
N ASP A 77 8.24 -0.20 -13.98
CA ASP A 77 9.68 -0.24 -13.75
C ASP A 77 10.19 1.18 -13.50
N GLY A 78 10.86 1.38 -12.35
CA GLY A 78 11.43 2.67 -11.98
C GLY A 78 10.47 3.55 -11.20
N THR A 79 10.15 4.72 -11.75
CA THR A 79 9.58 5.84 -10.99
C THR A 79 8.04 5.86 -11.02
N PRO A 80 7.37 6.09 -9.88
CA PRO A 80 5.91 6.24 -9.84
C PRO A 80 5.42 7.37 -10.75
N ALA A 81 4.36 7.07 -11.51
CA ALA A 81 3.89 7.94 -12.58
C ALA A 81 2.64 8.75 -12.21
N ALA A 82 1.76 8.16 -11.41
CA ALA A 82 0.42 8.68 -11.10
C ALA A 82 -0.02 8.33 -9.67
N LEU A 83 -1.06 9.00 -9.20
CA LEU A 83 -1.73 8.75 -7.93
C LEU A 83 -3.20 8.40 -8.16
N ASP A 84 -3.72 7.48 -7.36
CA ASP A 84 -5.13 7.12 -7.34
C ASP A 84 -5.65 7.13 -5.90
N VAL A 85 -6.83 7.71 -5.66
CA VAL A 85 -7.55 7.48 -4.41
C VAL A 85 -8.23 6.13 -4.50
N ARG A 86 -7.92 5.23 -3.56
CA ARG A 86 -8.49 3.88 -3.52
C ARG A 86 -9.14 3.65 -2.15
N PRO A 87 -10.33 3.04 -2.10
CA PRO A 87 -10.93 2.63 -0.83
C PRO A 87 -10.11 1.51 -0.18
N ASP A 88 -10.19 1.39 1.14
CA ASP A 88 -9.54 0.31 1.87
C ASP A 88 -10.19 -1.04 1.58
N CYS A 89 -9.40 -2.10 1.67
CA CYS A 89 -9.92 -3.46 1.61
C CYS A 89 -10.84 -3.73 2.81
N PRO A 90 -12.11 -4.15 2.58
CA PRO A 90 -13.06 -4.35 3.68
C PRO A 90 -12.82 -5.66 4.44
N PHE A 91 -11.83 -6.45 4.03
CA PHE A 91 -11.59 -7.76 4.64
C PHE A 91 -10.97 -7.60 6.03
N VAL A 92 -11.56 -8.30 7.00
CA VAL A 92 -11.08 -8.42 8.37
C VAL A 92 -10.82 -9.90 8.64
N ASP A 93 -9.63 -10.23 9.13
CA ASP A 93 -9.27 -11.60 9.49
C ASP A 93 -10.25 -12.14 10.56
N PRO A 94 -10.96 -13.25 10.31
CA PRO A 94 -11.94 -13.76 11.27
C PRO A 94 -11.31 -14.24 12.58
N GLU A 95 -10.03 -14.63 12.57
CA GLU A 95 -9.30 -15.03 13.78
C GLU A 95 -8.67 -13.85 14.51
N SER A 96 -7.75 -13.10 13.87
CA SER A 96 -7.04 -12.01 14.56
C SER A 96 -7.87 -10.74 14.72
N ARG A 97 -8.97 -10.61 13.97
CA ARG A 97 -9.78 -9.38 13.87
C ARG A 97 -9.04 -8.18 13.25
N GLU A 98 -7.88 -8.42 12.66
CA GLU A 98 -7.07 -7.41 11.99
C GLU A 98 -7.63 -7.09 10.59
N GLY A 99 -7.73 -5.81 10.26
CA GLY A 99 -8.10 -5.36 8.92
C GLY A 99 -6.96 -5.55 7.93
N CYS A 100 -7.29 -5.74 6.65
CA CYS A 100 -6.29 -5.71 5.59
C CYS A 100 -5.80 -4.27 5.35
N CYS A 101 -4.49 -4.05 5.35
CA CYS A 101 -3.87 -2.72 5.16
C CYS A 101 -3.71 -2.31 3.68
N GLU A 102 -4.40 -3.00 2.78
CA GLU A 102 -4.28 -2.81 1.33
C GLU A 102 -5.55 -2.18 0.78
N PHE A 103 -5.51 -1.67 -0.45
CA PHE A 103 -6.68 -1.13 -1.13
C PHE A 103 -7.68 -2.22 -1.56
N ALA A 104 -8.95 -1.85 -1.78
CA ALA A 104 -9.98 -2.77 -2.22
C ALA A 104 -9.66 -3.41 -3.58
N PHE A 105 -9.89 -4.73 -3.68
CA PHE A 105 -9.57 -5.54 -4.85
C PHE A 105 -8.07 -5.58 -5.21
N HIS A 106 -7.18 -5.35 -4.24
CA HIS A 106 -5.76 -5.62 -4.43
C HIS A 106 -5.53 -7.09 -4.86
N PRO A 107 -4.52 -7.36 -5.70
CA PRO A 107 -4.20 -8.72 -6.08
C PRO A 107 -3.46 -9.45 -4.94
N GLY A 108 -3.49 -10.78 -4.99
CA GLY A 108 -2.80 -11.62 -4.03
C GLY A 108 -3.47 -11.71 -2.65
N ALA A 109 -2.71 -12.20 -1.67
CA ALA A 109 -3.19 -12.40 -0.31
C ALA A 109 -3.30 -11.10 0.49
N HIS A 110 -4.21 -11.07 1.46
CA HIS A 110 -4.38 -9.96 2.41
C HIS A 110 -3.13 -9.78 3.30
N SER A 111 -2.89 -8.53 3.74
CA SER A 111 -1.67 -8.12 4.47
C SER A 111 -1.31 -9.02 5.66
N HIS A 112 -2.31 -9.45 6.45
CA HIS A 112 -2.12 -10.34 7.60
C HIS A 112 -1.66 -11.77 7.23
N ARG A 113 -1.61 -12.12 5.94
CA ARG A 113 -1.04 -13.37 5.42
C ARG A 113 0.30 -13.16 4.73
N LEU A 114 0.89 -11.97 4.83
CA LEU A 114 2.16 -11.67 4.20
C LEU A 114 3.29 -11.76 5.22
N THR A 115 4.45 -12.23 4.77
CA THR A 115 5.71 -12.16 5.49
C THR A 115 6.59 -11.14 4.82
N ALA A 116 7.28 -10.32 5.62
CA ALA A 116 8.34 -9.47 5.13
C ALA A 116 9.27 -10.24 4.20
N THR A 117 9.74 -9.59 3.12
CA THR A 117 10.74 -10.18 2.23
C THR A 117 11.91 -10.61 3.11
N PRO A 118 12.49 -11.81 2.92
CA PRO A 118 13.78 -12.11 3.51
C PRO A 118 14.72 -10.96 3.10
N ILE A 119 15.18 -10.17 4.07
CA ILE A 119 16.20 -9.15 3.81
C ILE A 119 17.47 -9.94 3.50
N GLU A 120 17.72 -10.26 2.24
CA GLU A 120 19.03 -10.72 1.80
C GLU A 120 19.95 -9.51 1.80
N PHE A 121 20.67 -9.31 2.90
CA PHE A 121 21.83 -8.42 2.93
C PHE A 121 22.86 -8.97 1.93
N SER A 122 23.09 -8.25 0.84
CA SER A 122 24.26 -8.42 -0.03
C SER A 122 25.20 -7.22 0.13
#